data_AF-A0A356UE37-F1
#
_entry.id   AF-A0A356UE37-F1
#
_cell.length_a   1.000
_cell.length_b   1.000
_cell.length_c   1.000
_cell.angle_alpha   90.00
_cell.angle_beta   90.00
_cell.angle_gamma   90.00
#
_symmetry.space_group_name_H-M   'P 1'
#
loop_
_entity.id
_entity.type
_entity.pdbx_description
1 polymer ?
#
loop_
_entity_poly.entity_id
_entity_poly.type
_entity_poly.pdbx_seq_one_letter_code
_entity_poly.pdbx_strand_id
1 'polypeptide(L)'
;MGPENFVREGIEDEFINDTEERFVIIGGGIAALSAAQALRKRNRTAKIIMLSEEGNRPYYRPALSDLLSEDLPENRLYVFEQGWYEENQVD
;
A
#
# COMPACT_ATOMS: atom_id res chain seq x y z
N MET A 1 -31.62 7.95 -18.48
CA MET A 1 -30.20 8.13 -18.89
C MET A 1 -29.72 6.76 -19.35
N GLY A 2 -29.59 6.56 -20.66
CA GLY A 2 -29.19 5.26 -21.22
C GLY A 2 -27.67 5.10 -21.30
N PRO A 3 -27.19 3.85 -21.55
CA PRO A 3 -25.77 3.50 -21.63
C PRO A 3 -24.98 4.30 -22.70
N GLU A 4 -25.66 4.89 -23.67
CA GLU A 4 -25.11 5.79 -24.69
C GLU A 4 -24.54 7.11 -24.16
N ASN A 5 -24.81 7.46 -22.89
CA ASN A 5 -24.29 8.66 -22.24
C ASN A 5 -23.01 8.42 -21.42
N PHE A 6 -22.48 7.19 -21.41
CA PHE A 6 -21.26 6.84 -20.70
C PHE A 6 -20.08 6.82 -21.68
N VAL A 7 -19.08 7.66 -21.42
CA VAL A 7 -17.78 7.59 -22.10
C VAL A 7 -16.90 6.62 -21.30
N ARG A 8 -16.28 5.64 -21.96
CA ARG A 8 -15.19 4.87 -21.33
C ARG A 8 -13.99 5.79 -21.18
N GLU A 9 -13.80 6.28 -19.97
CA GLU A 9 -12.53 6.90 -19.59
C GLU A 9 -11.45 5.80 -19.56
N GLY A 10 -10.27 6.11 -20.10
CA GLY A 10 -9.13 5.21 -19.99
C GLY A 10 -8.83 4.93 -18.52
N ILE A 11 -8.44 3.71 -18.18
CA ILE A 11 -8.15 3.36 -16.79
C ILE A 11 -6.95 4.21 -16.34
N GLU A 12 -7.09 5.00 -15.27
CA GLU A 12 -6.05 5.92 -14.77
C GLU A 12 -4.69 5.25 -14.46
N ASP A 13 -4.67 3.92 -14.37
CA ASP A 13 -3.50 3.10 -14.04
C ASP A 13 -2.61 2.73 -15.25
N GLU A 14 -2.85 3.25 -16.45
CA GLU A 14 -2.03 2.94 -17.63
C GLU A 14 -0.70 3.71 -17.72
N PHE A 15 -0.49 4.75 -16.89
CA PHE A 15 0.75 5.52 -16.92
C PHE A 15 1.84 4.88 -16.05
N ILE A 16 2.83 4.27 -16.71
CA ILE A 16 4.07 3.79 -16.10
C ILE A 16 5.21 4.71 -16.52
N ASN A 17 5.99 5.14 -15.53
CA ASN A 17 7.20 5.94 -15.71
C ASN A 17 8.27 5.42 -14.75
N ASP A 18 9.07 4.48 -15.23
CA ASP A 18 10.16 3.87 -14.45
C ASP A 18 11.35 4.85 -14.38
N THR A 19 11.62 5.35 -13.18
CA THR A 19 12.71 6.29 -12.87
C THR A 19 13.45 5.85 -11.61
N GLU A 20 14.62 6.44 -11.35
CA GLU A 20 15.39 6.23 -10.11
C GLU A 20 15.02 7.27 -9.02
N GLU A 21 13.79 7.78 -9.06
CA GLU A 21 13.28 8.73 -8.06
C GLU A 21 13.18 8.09 -6.66
N ARG A 22 13.25 8.95 -5.65
CA ARG A 22 13.11 8.54 -4.25
C ARG A 22 11.88 9.21 -3.64
N PHE A 23 10.94 8.40 -3.20
CA PHE A 23 9.73 8.84 -2.54
C PHE A 23 9.84 8.59 -1.04
N VAL A 24 9.51 9.60 -0.24
CA VAL A 24 9.41 9.48 1.22
C VAL A 24 7.95 9.67 1.61
N ILE A 25 7.38 8.66 2.27
CA ILE A 25 6.02 8.65 2.78
C ILE A 25 6.11 8.74 4.30
N ILE A 26 5.40 9.71 4.89
CA ILE A 26 5.33 9.88 6.34
C ILE A 26 4.04 9.25 6.85
N GLY A 27 4.18 8.17 7.63
CA GLY A 27 3.12 7.37 8.22
C GLY A 27 3.27 5.87 7.93
N GLY A 28 2.88 5.03 8.89
CA GLY A 28 2.88 3.55 8.76
C GLY A 28 1.48 2.93 8.66
N GLY A 29 0.47 3.72 8.27
CA GLY A 29 -0.93 3.28 8.17
C GLY A 29 -1.34 2.81 6.78
N ILE A 30 -2.63 2.46 6.64
CA ILE A 30 -3.21 2.00 5.37
C ILE A 30 -3.05 3.03 4.25
N ALA A 31 -3.23 4.32 4.55
CA ALA A 31 -3.04 5.38 3.55
C ALA A 31 -1.62 5.41 2.98
N ALA A 32 -0.61 5.26 3.84
CA ALA A 32 0.79 5.22 3.43
C ALA A 32 1.10 3.97 2.60
N LEU A 33 0.58 2.81 3.02
CA LEU A 33 0.70 1.57 2.27
C LEU A 33 0.03 1.68 0.89
N SER A 34 -1.18 2.22 0.81
CA SER A 34 -1.87 2.44 -0.47
C SER A 34 -1.10 3.38 -1.40
N ALA A 35 -0.47 4.43 -0.84
CA ALA A 35 0.40 5.31 -1.61
C ALA A 35 1.63 4.56 -2.15
N ALA A 36 2.29 3.73 -1.33
CA ALA A 36 3.41 2.90 -1.77
C ALA A 36 3.01 1.92 -2.88
N GLN A 37 1.85 1.26 -2.75
CA GLN A 37 1.30 0.38 -3.79
C GLN A 37 1.03 1.13 -5.09
N ALA A 38 0.40 2.30 -5.03
CA ALA A 38 0.11 3.12 -6.20
C ALA A 38 1.40 3.59 -6.89
N LEU A 39 2.39 4.02 -6.11
CA LEU A 39 3.72 4.38 -6.62
C LEU A 39 4.38 3.21 -7.32
N ARG A 40 4.43 2.02 -6.68
CA ARG A 40 5.07 0.84 -7.27
C ARG A 40 4.40 0.38 -8.57
N LYS A 41 3.08 0.54 -8.69
CA LYS A 41 2.36 0.26 -9.94
C LYS A 41 2.79 1.19 -11.09
N ARG A 42 3.04 2.47 -10.78
CA ARG A 42 3.40 3.50 -11.76
C ARG A 42 4.89 3.64 -12.00
N ASN A 43 5.73 3.18 -11.07
CA ASN A 43 7.18 3.27 -11.14
C ASN A 43 7.80 2.06 -10.45
N ARG A 44 8.28 1.13 -11.27
CA ARG A 44 8.79 -0.18 -10.86
C ARG A 44 10.22 -0.12 -10.34
N THR A 45 10.94 0.97 -10.59
CA THR A 45 12.36 1.13 -10.26
C THR A 45 12.61 2.14 -9.13
N ALA A 46 11.64 2.99 -8.81
CA ALA A 46 11.80 3.98 -7.75
C ALA A 46 12.13 3.35 -6.39
N LYS A 47 12.87 4.10 -5.57
CA LYS A 47 13.05 3.79 -4.16
C LYS A 47 11.90 4.42 -3.36
N ILE A 48 11.21 3.62 -2.56
CA ILE A 48 10.13 4.09 -1.69
C ILE A 48 10.58 3.90 -0.24
N ILE A 49 10.47 4.96 0.58
CA ILE A 49 10.81 4.94 2.00
C ILE A 49 9.56 5.32 2.80
N MET A 50 9.15 4.48 3.75
CA MET A 50 8.04 4.69 4.66
C MET A 50 8.57 4.95 6.07
N LEU A 51 8.41 6.18 6.55
CA LEU A 51 8.79 6.56 7.90
C LEU A 51 7.57 6.56 8.81
N SER A 52 7.62 5.80 9.89
CA SER A 52 6.54 5.69 10.87
C SER A 52 7.09 5.85 12.29
N GLU A 53 6.29 6.44 13.18
CA GLU A 53 6.56 6.45 14.62
C GLU A 53 6.38 5.04 15.23
N GLU A 54 5.42 4.28 14.71
CA GLU A 54 5.20 2.89 15.08
C GLU A 54 6.21 1.98 14.35
N GLY A 55 6.89 1.10 15.08
CA GLY A 55 7.85 0.12 14.53
C GLY A 55 7.23 -1.15 13.94
N ASN A 56 5.90 -1.21 13.84
CA ASN A 56 5.18 -2.35 13.28
C ASN A 56 4.86 -2.11 11.81
N ARG A 57 4.78 -3.19 11.02
CA ARG A 57 4.26 -3.16 9.65
C ARG A 57 2.81 -2.66 9.64
N PRO A 58 2.35 -1.97 8.58
CA PRO A 58 0.94 -1.64 8.40
C PRO A 58 0.00 -2.83 8.66
N TYR A 59 -0.98 -2.61 9.54
CA TYR A 59 -1.92 -3.63 9.99
C TYR A 59 -3.36 -3.10 10.00
N TYR A 60 -4.33 -4.02 10.01
CA TYR A 60 -5.74 -3.71 10.15
C TYR A 60 -6.03 -3.30 11.59
N ARG A 61 -5.96 -1.99 11.88
CA ARG A 61 -6.31 -1.46 13.21
C ARG A 61 -7.68 -1.93 13.74
N PRO A 62 -8.74 -2.10 12.91
CA PRO A 62 -9.99 -2.67 13.39
C PRO A 62 -9.86 -4.10 13.97
N ALA A 63 -8.88 -4.90 13.52
CA ALA A 63 -8.66 -6.25 14.03
C ALA A 63 -8.01 -6.28 15.43
N LEU A 64 -7.65 -5.13 16.00
CA LEU A 64 -7.07 -5.07 17.34
C LEU A 64 -8.07 -5.48 18.43
N SER A 65 -9.37 -5.20 18.28
CA SER A 65 -10.39 -5.66 19.25
C SER A 65 -10.46 -7.18 19.29
N ASP A 66 -10.33 -7.81 18.13
CA ASP A 66 -10.41 -9.25 17.96
C ASP A 66 -9.15 -9.90 18.53
N LEU A 67 -7.97 -9.32 18.27
CA LEU A 67 -6.70 -9.74 18.88
C LEU A 67 -6.72 -9.70 20.42
N LEU A 68 -7.45 -8.74 21.02
CA LEU A 68 -7.58 -8.66 22.47
C LEU A 68 -8.59 -9.66 23.04
N SER A 69 -9.55 -10.11 22.24
CA SER A 69 -10.68 -10.94 22.67
C SER A 69 -10.49 -12.42 22.33
N GLU A 70 -9.67 -12.71 21.32
CA GLU A 70 -9.45 -14.02 20.73
C GLU A 70 -7.96 -14.23 20.42
N ASP A 71 -7.58 -15.48 20.16
CA ASP A 71 -6.24 -15.80 19.64
C ASP A 71 -6.21 -15.57 18.12
N LEU A 72 -5.88 -14.34 17.72
CA LEU A 72 -5.82 -13.95 16.32
C LEU A 72 -4.43 -14.26 15.74
N PRO A 73 -4.31 -15.08 14.69
CA PRO A 73 -3.01 -15.34 14.07
C PRO A 73 -2.45 -14.06 13.43
N GLU A 74 -1.13 -13.90 13.53
CA GLU A 74 -0.40 -12.70 13.11
C GLU A 74 -0.65 -12.32 11.63
N ASN A 75 -0.81 -13.31 10.76
CA ASN A 75 -1.08 -13.13 9.34
C ASN A 75 -2.48 -12.56 9.03
N ARG A 76 -3.38 -12.46 10.03
CA ARG A 76 -4.66 -11.75 9.92
C ARG A 76 -4.59 -10.31 10.43
N LEU A 77 -3.53 -9.96 11.16
CA LEU A 77 -3.33 -8.62 11.67
C LEU A 77 -2.72 -7.73 10.59
N TYR A 78 -1.60 -8.16 10.00
CA TYR A 78 -0.86 -7.38 9.02
C TYR A 78 -1.49 -7.42 7.63
N VAL A 79 -1.37 -6.31 6.89
CA VAL A 79 -1.89 -6.23 5.52
C VAL A 79 -1.00 -7.01 4.55
N PHE A 80 0.31 -6.90 4.74
CA PHE A 80 1.31 -7.64 3.99
C PHE A 80 2.35 -8.25 4.92
N GLU A 81 2.88 -9.40 4.51
CA GLU A 81 4.04 -10.00 5.14
C GLU A 81 5.32 -9.23 4.80
N GLN A 82 6.37 -9.43 5.61
CA GLN A 82 7.64 -8.70 5.45
C GLN A 82 8.23 -8.83 4.03
N GLY A 83 8.12 -10.02 3.43
CA GLY A 83 8.63 -10.29 2.09
C GLY A 83 8.04 -9.39 1.00
N TRP A 84 6.80 -8.91 1.16
CA TRP A 84 6.20 -8.00 0.19
C TRP A 84 6.97 -6.67 0.11
N TYR A 85 7.43 -6.14 1.24
CA TYR A 85 8.16 -4.87 1.30
C TYR A 85 9.53 -5.00 0.62
N GLU A 86 10.22 -6.12 0.84
CA GLU A 86 11.49 -6.44 0.20
C GLU A 86 11.32 -6.60 -1.32
N GLU A 87 10.33 -7.39 -1.76
CA GLU A 87 10.01 -7.61 -3.17
C GLU A 87 9.62 -6.32 -3.90
N ASN A 88 8.95 -5.39 -3.20
CA ASN A 88 8.49 -4.12 -3.75
C ASN A 88 9.44 -2.95 -3.42
N GLN A 89 10.65 -3.20 -2.93
CA GLN A 89 11.66 -2.18 -2.60
C GLN A 89 11.08 -1.00 -1.80
N VAL A 90 10.30 -1.32 -0.78
CA VAL A 90 9.76 -0.38 0.20
C VAL A 90 10.57 -0.55 1.49
N ASP A 91 11.27 0.51 1.88
CA ASP A 91 12.12 0.60 3.07
C ASP A 91 11.34 1.24 4.23
#